data_AF-A0AAN0NDN8-F1
#
_entry.id   AF-A0AAN0NDN8-F1
#
_cell.length_a   1.000
_cell.length_b   1.000
_cell.length_c   1.000
_cell.angle_alpha   90.00
_cell.angle_beta   90.00
_cell.angle_gamma   90.00
#
_symmetry.space_group_name_H-M   'P 1'
#
loop_
_entity.id
_entity.type
_entity.pdbx_description
1 polymer ?
#
loop_
_entity_poly.entity_id
_entity_poly.type
_entity_poly.pdbx_seq_one_letter_code
_entity_poly.pdbx_strand_id
1 'polypeptide(L)'
;MTATNTGNQTLRNLKITDMVPEFTTFVPNSMKIVSGHVGTMSVDSPLTWNIEAVPVGESVQVSFEVKANALDKQEERTITNIGYVSLPKDP
;
A
#
# COMPACT_ATOMS: atom_id res chain seq x y z
N MET A 1 -0.12 -4.23 -3.26
CA MET A 1 -0.52 -3.28 -4.33
C MET A 1 0.66 -3.02 -5.25
N THR A 2 0.41 -2.78 -6.54
CA THR A 2 1.42 -2.35 -7.51
C THR A 2 0.95 -1.06 -8.17
N ALA A 3 1.84 -0.07 -8.28
CA ALA A 3 1.61 1.18 -9.00
C ALA A 3 2.69 1.35 -10.08
N THR A 4 2.28 1.64 -11.31
CA THR A 4 3.17 1.79 -12.46
C THR A 4 3.16 3.23 -12.93
N ASN A 5 4.34 3.83 -13.11
CA ASN A 5 4.45 5.16 -13.71
C ASN A 5 4.32 5.06 -15.24
N THR A 6 3.13 5.39 -15.75
CA THR A 6 2.83 5.43 -17.18
C THR A 6 2.91 6.85 -17.78
N GLY A 7 3.34 7.82 -16.98
CA GLY A 7 3.53 9.21 -17.41
C GLY A 7 4.81 9.39 -18.22
N ASN A 8 5.15 10.65 -18.49
CA ASN A 8 6.36 11.04 -19.23
C ASN A 8 7.44 11.67 -18.34
N GLN A 9 7.22 11.72 -17.02
CA GLN A 9 8.17 12.25 -16.04
C GLN A 9 8.31 11.30 -14.85
N THR A 10 9.45 11.36 -14.17
CA THR A 10 9.67 10.65 -12.90
C THR A 10 8.71 11.19 -11.84
N LEU A 11 7.88 10.31 -11.28
CA LEU A 11 7.03 10.66 -10.14
C LEU A 11 7.91 10.80 -8.90
N ARG A 12 7.86 11.94 -8.22
CA ARG A 12 8.60 12.18 -6.97
C ARG A 12 7.66 12.29 -5.79
N ASN A 13 7.97 11.67 -4.66
CA ASN A 13 7.10 11.64 -3.47
C ASN A 13 5.72 11.01 -3.76
N LEU A 14 5.71 9.87 -4.45
CA LEU A 14 4.48 9.12 -4.70
C LEU A 14 3.94 8.59 -3.37
N LYS A 15 2.68 8.92 -3.07
CA LYS A 15 2.00 8.46 -1.85
C LYS A 15 1.03 7.34 -2.18
N ILE A 16 1.21 6.19 -1.53
CA ILE A 16 0.30 5.05 -1.58
C ILE A 16 -0.28 4.87 -0.18
N THR A 17 -1.59 4.64 -0.09
CA THR A 17 -2.27 4.39 1.20
C THR A 17 -3.18 3.19 1.11
N ASP A 18 -3.29 2.42 2.18
CA ASP A 18 -4.21 1.28 2.27
C ASP A 18 -4.80 1.15 3.67
N MET A 19 -6.08 0.81 3.77
CA MET A 19 -6.74 0.59 5.06
C MET A 19 -6.60 -0.87 5.48
N VAL A 20 -6.36 -1.12 6.77
CA VAL A 20 -6.46 -2.48 7.30
C VAL A 20 -7.92 -2.93 7.16
N PRO A 21 -8.21 -4.03 6.43
CA PRO A 21 -9.57 -4.47 6.19
C PRO A 21 -10.33 -4.81 7.47
N GLU A 22 -11.65 -4.61 7.44
CA GLU A 22 -12.52 -5.12 8.51
C GLU A 22 -12.37 -6.64 8.67
N PHE A 23 -12.56 -7.13 9.89
CA PHE A 23 -12.37 -8.53 10.28
C PHE A 23 -10.93 -9.04 10.15
N THR A 24 -9.96 -8.13 10.07
CA THR A 24 -8.54 -8.49 10.11
C THR A 24 -7.78 -7.71 11.17
N THR A 25 -6.63 -8.24 11.57
CA THR A 25 -5.68 -7.59 12.45
C THR A 25 -4.35 -7.42 11.70
N PHE A 26 -3.82 -6.20 11.67
CA PHE A 26 -2.52 -5.92 11.06
C PHE A 26 -1.39 -6.71 11.73
N VAL A 27 -0.49 -7.29 10.94
CA VAL A 27 0.73 -7.94 11.43
C VAL A 27 1.82 -6.89 11.58
N PRO A 28 2.31 -6.59 12.80
CA PRO A 28 3.37 -5.61 13.00
C PRO A 28 4.62 -5.91 12.18
N ASN A 29 5.29 -4.88 11.66
CA ASN A 29 6.51 -4.99 10.85
C ASN A 29 6.35 -5.78 9.53
N SER A 30 5.12 -5.99 9.06
CA SER A 30 4.85 -6.67 7.78
C SER A 30 4.90 -5.76 6.55
N MET A 31 4.91 -4.44 6.75
CA MET A 31 4.96 -3.48 5.64
C MET A 31 6.29 -3.60 4.89
N LYS A 32 6.22 -3.65 3.56
CA LYS A 32 7.39 -3.73 2.66
C LYS A 32 7.21 -2.85 1.42
N ILE A 33 8.34 -2.32 0.95
CA ILE A 33 8.51 -1.83 -0.42
C ILE A 33 9.31 -2.92 -1.15
N VAL A 34 8.64 -3.69 -2.00
CA VAL A 34 9.18 -4.93 -2.58
C VAL A 34 10.11 -4.66 -3.76
N SER A 35 9.87 -3.59 -4.52
CA SER A 35 10.56 -3.28 -5.77
C SER A 35 11.93 -2.59 -5.61
N GLY A 36 12.54 -2.63 -4.42
CA GLY A 36 13.86 -2.02 -4.15
C GLY A 36 13.90 -0.49 -4.22
N HIS A 37 12.75 0.16 -4.35
CA HIS A 37 12.65 1.61 -4.34
C HIS A 37 12.92 2.16 -2.93
N VAL A 38 13.49 3.37 -2.87
CA VAL A 38 13.71 4.08 -1.60
C VAL A 38 12.42 4.80 -1.20
N GLY A 39 12.08 4.72 0.08
CA GLY A 39 10.88 5.34 0.61
C GLY A 39 10.73 5.14 2.11
N THR A 40 9.66 5.72 2.66
CA THR A 40 9.28 5.59 4.07
C THR A 40 7.91 4.92 4.20
N MET A 41 7.67 4.31 5.36
CA MET A 41 6.42 3.63 5.69
C MET A 41 5.90 4.14 7.03
N SER A 42 4.60 4.37 7.13
CA SER A 42 3.93 4.71 8.39
C SER A 42 2.79 3.75 8.69
N VAL A 43 2.70 3.33 9.96
CA VAL A 43 1.66 2.43 10.48
C VAL A 43 0.54 3.25 11.14
N ASP A 44 0.04 4.25 10.40
CA ASP A 44 -1.16 5.00 10.78
C ASP A 44 -2.41 4.34 10.17
N SER A 45 -3.60 4.90 10.43
CA SER A 45 -4.82 4.54 9.71
C SER A 45 -5.19 5.70 8.78
N PRO A 46 -4.99 5.59 7.45
CA PRO A 46 -4.53 4.42 6.69
C PRO A 46 -3.01 4.19 6.73
N LEU A 47 -2.59 2.94 6.47
CA LEU A 47 -1.19 2.59 6.25
C LEU A 47 -0.66 3.40 5.07
N THR A 48 0.56 3.91 5.16
CA THR A 48 1.11 4.82 4.13
C THR A 48 2.50 4.37 3.69
N TRP A 49 2.74 4.39 2.37
CA TRP A 49 4.06 4.30 1.75
C TRP A 49 4.33 5.59 0.99
N ASN A 50 5.45 6.25 1.28
CA ASN A 50 5.94 7.39 0.51
C ASN A 50 7.18 6.97 -0.25
N ILE A 51 7.10 6.95 -1.58
CA ILE A 51 8.17 6.51 -2.47
C ILE A 51 8.86 7.75 -3.04
N GLU A 52 10.18 7.84 -2.86
CA GLU A 52 10.93 9.06 -3.19
C GLU A 52 10.90 9.37 -4.69
N ALA A 53 11.12 8.35 -5.51
CA ALA A 53 11.11 8.49 -6.96
C ALA A 53 10.66 7.18 -7.63
N VAL A 54 9.84 7.29 -8.68
CA VAL A 54 9.48 6.19 -9.59
C VAL A 54 9.74 6.67 -11.02
N PRO A 55 10.84 6.22 -11.66
CA PRO A 55 11.15 6.54 -13.06
C PRO A 55 10.04 6.16 -14.03
N VAL A 56 10.06 6.75 -15.23
CA VAL A 56 9.08 6.46 -16.29
C VAL A 56 9.17 4.99 -16.70
N GLY A 57 8.02 4.32 -16.77
CA GLY A 57 7.91 2.90 -17.12
C GLY A 57 8.21 1.94 -15.97
N GLU A 58 8.71 2.42 -14.83
CA GLU A 58 8.94 1.57 -13.66
C GLU A 58 7.67 1.38 -12.82
N SER A 59 7.69 0.30 -12.03
CA SER A 59 6.62 -0.04 -11.11
C SER A 59 7.14 -0.17 -9.70
N VAL A 60 6.38 0.38 -8.76
CA VAL A 60 6.58 0.14 -7.34
C VAL A 60 5.57 -0.88 -6.83
N GLN A 61 6.06 -1.85 -6.07
CA GLN A 61 5.21 -2.84 -5.39
C GLN A 61 5.34 -2.65 -3.88
N VAL A 62 4.20 -2.55 -3.20
CA VAL A 62 4.11 -2.47 -1.75
C VAL A 62 3.21 -3.58 -1.21
N SER A 63 3.51 -4.04 -0.01
CA SER A 63 2.73 -5.09 0.66
C SER A 63 2.67 -4.87 2.17
N PHE A 64 1.63 -5.41 2.78
CA PHE A 64 1.51 -5.62 4.22
C PHE A 64 0.76 -6.92 4.47
N GLU A 65 0.87 -7.46 5.67
CA GLU A 65 0.20 -8.69 6.06
C GLU A 65 -0.86 -8.40 7.12
N VAL A 66 -1.95 -9.14 7.04
CA VAL A 66 -3.02 -9.14 8.04
C VAL A 66 -3.36 -10.57 8.42
N LYS A 67 -3.84 -10.74 9.64
CA LYS A 67 -4.40 -12.00 10.13
C LYS A 67 -5.93 -11.88 10.13
N ALA A 68 -6.62 -12.83 9.50
CA ALA A 68 -8.07 -12.91 9.60
C ALA A 68 -8.49 -13.19 11.06
N ASN A 69 -9.47 -12.44 11.54
CA ASN A 69 -10.04 -12.64 12.86
C ASN A 69 -10.85 -13.94 12.89
N ALA A 70 -10.95 -14.56 14.07
CA ALA A 70 -11.77 -15.76 14.22
C ALA A 70 -13.23 -15.48 13.87
N LEU A 71 -13.90 -16.48 13.29
CA LEU A 71 -15.33 -16.43 13.09
C LEU A 71 -16.00 -16.85 14.40
N ASP A 72 -16.74 -15.93 15.02
CA ASP A 72 -17.45 -16.21 16.27
C ASP A 72 -18.64 -17.18 16.08
N LYS A 73 -19.03 -17.44 14.83
CA LYS A 73 -20.06 -18.41 14.40
C LYS A 73 -19.64 -19.06 13.07
N GLN A 74 -20.19 -20.23 12.75
CA GLN A 74 -20.04 -20.88 11.43
C GLN A 74 -20.83 -20.11 10.35
N GLU A 75 -20.49 -18.86 10.13
CA GLU A 75 -21.03 -18.02 9.05
C GLU A 75 -19.90 -17.59 8.12
N GLU A 76 -20.22 -17.39 6.85
CA GLU A 76 -19.28 -16.85 5.87
C GLU A 76 -19.13 -15.33 6.06
N ARG A 77 -17.91 -14.81 5.88
CA ARG A 77 -17.62 -13.37 5.87
C ARG A 77 -16.75 -13.02 4.68
N THR A 78 -16.98 -11.85 4.10
CA THR A 78 -16.14 -11.29 3.03
C THR A 78 -15.20 -10.24 3.62
N ILE A 79 -13.91 -10.34 3.29
CA ILE A 79 -12.91 -9.32 3.62
C ILE A 79 -12.63 -8.51 2.35
N THR A 80 -12.78 -7.18 2.42
CA THR A 80 -12.53 -6.27 1.30
C THR A 80 -11.36 -5.34 1.64
N ASN A 81 -10.37 -5.27 0.76
CA ASN A 81 -9.24 -4.36 0.87
C ASN A 81 -9.34 -3.25 -0.18
N ILE A 82 -9.15 -1.99 0.23
CA ILE A 82 -9.21 -0.82 -0.66
C ILE A 82 -7.98 0.05 -0.39
N GLY A 83 -7.11 0.16 -1.39
CA GLY A 83 -5.99 1.09 -1.37
C GLY A 83 -6.12 2.20 -2.40
N TYR A 84 -5.39 3.29 -2.16
CA TYR A 84 -5.36 4.49 -2.97
C TYR A 84 -3.92 4.85 -3.34
N VAL A 85 -3.75 5.44 -4.53
CA VAL A 85 -2.49 6.01 -4.99
C VAL A 85 -2.75 7.48 -5.30
N SER A 86 -1.97 8.37 -4.67
CA SER A 86 -2.01 9.80 -4.92
C SER A 86 -0.74 10.22 -5.65
N LEU A 87 -0.92 10.70 -6.88
CA LEU A 87 0.19 11.25 -7.66
C LEU A 87 0.66 12.58 -7.03
N PRO A 88 1.98 12.84 -7.04
CA PRO A 88 2.50 14.16 -6.72
C PRO A 88 1.96 15.19 -7.73
N LYS A 89 1.86 16.45 -7.30
CA LYS A 89 1.53 17.53 -8.22
C LYS A 89 2.66 17.66 -9.24
N ASP A 90 2.29 17.75 -10.52
CA ASP A 90 3.23 18.18 -11.55
C ASP A 90 3.73 19.60 -11.19
N PRO A 91 5.05 19.87 -11.32
CA PRO A 91 5.60 21.20 -11.12
C PRO A 91 5.09 22.23 -12.12
#